data_AF-A0A4Q0VPZ1-F1
#
_entry.id   AF-A0A4Q0VPZ1-F1
#
_cell.length_a   1.000
_cell.length_b   1.000
_cell.length_c   1.000
_cell.angle_alpha   90.00
_cell.angle_beta   90.00
_cell.angle_gamma   90.00
#
_symmetry.space_group_name_H-M   'P 1'
#
loop_
_entity.id
_entity.type
_entity.pdbx_description
1 polymer ?
#
loop_
_entity_poly.entity_id
_entity_poly.type
_entity_poly.pdbx_seq_one_letter_code
_entity_poly.pdbx_strand_id
1 'polypeptide(L)'
;MVDGGLRMLQYFIYAILIVIITIIIYGAVSRKRVYKEVDRLEGWKIKIMNKPVTDEIAKIKGLNMSGETEKKFESWRNEWDEILTLKLPDIEERLFDVEEAANKYRFVKAKNMSENIARELKDIEESIQSMLDDVNLLINSEEDNRKQIDDIRKHFKDVKKYYKQNLNILGTTAYAFEQRLELIDQSFLKYEAATKEGNYFEAREILLMMKEEIDIEKWKMDEVPKILVQIETEIPSQLDEIFQGIREMDEDGYVIEHFSFKQDLQEMKNHLHKLLPLLEEGNIEDAANAVHDIYKEIDTVYETLEQEVLAKQYVTYELPEVREELEQLRKGFYDLKADVETIKLSYRIPEEEIKTHLKLEKQIKELVYKLSVIEDVVANDKQSNLAIKVLLEEFKAELNSRKEILDECVETLNSLRSDEIKANETLTELRAKVRQAQRLIKKSNIPGLPEHVLIKLDEAQISLQLANSKLETIPLVMNDVNEAMEQALDTVNDVYDVISKTIEMALTAERVIQYGNRFRSNNTFVHVELLRAEEIFRLYQYEEALEIALNVIEDLEPQVLEKINNYTLEKV
;
A
#
# COMPACT_ATOMS: atom_id res chain seq x y z
N MET A 1 1.14 -83.88 57.86
CA MET A 1 0.57 -82.51 57.84
C MET A 1 0.64 -81.91 59.25
N VAL A 2 1.81 -81.46 59.71
CA VAL A 2 1.96 -80.60 60.91
C VAL A 2 3.14 -79.63 60.74
N ASP A 3 4.19 -80.01 60.00
CA ASP A 3 5.39 -79.16 59.79
C ASP A 3 5.22 -77.93 58.88
N GLY A 4 4.24 -77.93 57.97
CA GLY A 4 4.01 -76.80 57.07
C GLY A 4 3.41 -75.57 57.76
N GLY A 5 2.58 -75.80 58.78
CA GLY A 5 1.92 -74.73 59.55
C GLY A 5 2.87 -74.01 60.50
N LEU A 6 3.79 -74.74 61.15
CA LEU A 6 4.80 -74.15 62.03
C LEU A 6 5.77 -73.24 61.27
N ARG A 7 6.21 -73.66 60.07
CA ARG A 7 7.10 -72.83 59.23
C ARG A 7 6.39 -71.57 58.74
N MET A 8 5.12 -71.65 58.34
CA MET A 8 4.34 -70.46 57.94
C MET A 8 4.11 -69.49 59.10
N LEU A 9 3.81 -69.99 60.32
CA LEU A 9 3.72 -69.16 61.53
C LEU A 9 5.06 -68.52 61.91
N GLN A 10 6.18 -69.25 61.79
CA GLN A 10 7.52 -68.72 62.00
C GLN A 10 7.86 -67.63 60.99
N TYR A 11 7.58 -67.82 59.70
CA TYR A 11 7.78 -66.76 58.68
C TYR A 11 6.90 -65.55 58.95
N PHE A 12 5.68 -65.72 59.45
CA PHE A 12 4.80 -64.61 59.84
C PHE A 12 5.34 -63.85 61.05
N ILE A 13 5.87 -64.56 62.07
CA ILE A 13 6.51 -63.95 63.24
C ILE A 13 7.82 -63.23 62.85
N TYR A 14 8.65 -63.83 62.00
CA TYR A 14 9.86 -63.18 61.48
C TYR A 14 9.52 -61.96 60.62
N ALA A 15 8.46 -62.03 59.79
CA ALA A 15 8.00 -60.88 59.02
C ALA A 15 7.52 -59.74 59.94
N ILE A 16 6.74 -60.03 60.99
CA ILE A 16 6.33 -59.04 61.99
C ILE A 16 7.52 -58.45 62.73
N LEU A 17 8.50 -59.27 63.12
CA LEU A 17 9.69 -58.82 63.84
C LEU A 17 10.59 -57.94 62.95
N ILE A 18 10.73 -58.28 61.66
CA ILE A 18 11.40 -57.44 60.67
C ILE A 18 10.65 -56.11 60.51
N VAL A 19 9.32 -56.13 60.44
CA VAL A 19 8.51 -54.90 60.38
C VAL A 19 8.73 -54.03 61.62
N ILE A 20 8.72 -54.61 62.83
CA ILE A 20 8.98 -53.87 64.07
C ILE A 20 10.40 -53.27 64.08
N ILE A 21 11.42 -54.04 63.68
CA ILE A 21 12.80 -53.57 63.61
C ILE A 21 12.93 -52.43 62.57
N THR A 22 12.30 -52.56 61.40
CA THR A 22 12.33 -51.50 60.38
C THR A 22 11.64 -50.22 60.87
N ILE A 23 10.56 -50.31 61.67
CA ILE A 23 9.91 -49.15 62.28
C ILE A 23 10.82 -48.48 63.32
N ILE A 24 11.53 -49.25 64.15
CA ILE A 24 12.46 -48.71 65.16
C ILE A 24 13.66 -48.03 64.48
N ILE A 25 14.23 -48.67 63.45
CA ILE A 25 15.34 -48.09 62.65
C ILE A 25 14.87 -46.82 61.95
N TYR A 26 13.68 -46.83 61.34
CA TYR A 26 13.10 -45.65 60.69
C TYR A 26 12.88 -44.51 61.71
N GLY A 27 12.36 -44.83 62.90
CA GLY A 27 12.19 -43.88 63.99
C GLY A 27 13.50 -43.26 64.47
N ALA A 28 14.56 -44.07 64.65
CA ALA A 28 15.87 -43.59 65.08
C ALA A 28 16.56 -42.71 64.02
N VAL A 29 16.50 -43.11 62.75
CA VAL A 29 17.06 -42.32 61.63
C VAL A 29 16.28 -41.02 61.41
N SER A 30 14.95 -41.07 61.54
CA SER A 30 14.09 -39.88 61.46
C SER A 30 14.35 -38.92 62.61
N ARG A 31 14.50 -39.42 63.84
CA ARG A 31 14.87 -38.61 65.01
C ARG A 31 16.22 -37.92 64.79
N LYS A 32 17.26 -38.66 64.41
CA LYS A 32 18.59 -38.09 64.14
C LYS A 32 18.57 -37.01 63.04
N ARG A 33 17.71 -37.16 62.03
CA ARG A 33 17.50 -36.13 60.99
C ARG A 33 16.88 -34.84 61.56
N VAL A 34 15.90 -34.95 62.45
CA VAL A 34 15.28 -33.77 63.08
C VAL A 34 16.26 -33.05 64.00
N TYR A 35 17.01 -33.76 64.86
CA TYR A 35 18.03 -33.13 65.73
C TYR A 35 19.10 -32.39 64.92
N LYS A 36 19.57 -32.99 63.81
CA LYS A 36 20.53 -32.32 62.93
C LYS A 36 19.97 -31.03 62.30
N GLU A 37 18.66 -30.99 62.03
CA GLU A 37 18.01 -29.77 61.51
C GLU A 37 17.84 -28.73 62.63
N VAL A 38 17.50 -29.14 63.86
CA VAL A 38 17.45 -28.25 65.03
C VAL A 38 18.84 -27.65 65.30
N ASP A 39 19.91 -28.44 65.36
CA ASP A 39 21.30 -27.96 65.53
C ASP A 39 21.68 -26.94 64.45
N ARG A 40 21.23 -27.16 63.21
CA ARG A 40 21.46 -26.23 62.10
C ARG A 40 20.72 -24.91 62.31
N LEU A 41 19.47 -24.95 62.76
CA LEU A 41 18.66 -23.76 63.04
C LEU A 41 19.19 -22.99 64.25
N GLU A 42 19.63 -23.66 65.31
CA GLU A 42 20.33 -23.05 66.44
C GLU A 42 21.64 -22.37 65.99
N GLY A 43 22.43 -23.06 65.17
CA GLY A 43 23.64 -22.49 64.59
C GLY A 43 23.37 -21.26 63.71
N TRP A 44 22.23 -21.24 62.99
CA TRP A 44 21.80 -20.07 62.22
C TRP A 44 21.37 -18.91 63.12
N LYS A 45 20.59 -19.19 64.17
CA LYS A 45 20.21 -18.20 65.20
C LYS A 45 21.44 -17.56 65.84
N ILE A 46 22.44 -18.34 66.24
CA ILE A 46 23.67 -17.83 66.86
C ILE A 46 24.43 -16.91 65.89
N LYS A 47 24.45 -17.23 64.59
CA LYS A 47 25.04 -16.35 63.56
C LYS A 47 24.30 -15.02 63.45
N ILE A 48 22.97 -15.03 63.53
CA ILE A 48 22.15 -13.81 63.52
C ILE A 48 22.44 -12.96 64.76
N MET A 49 22.52 -13.57 65.95
CA MET A 49 22.86 -12.88 67.21
C MET A 49 24.25 -12.23 67.18
N ASN A 50 25.22 -12.89 66.56
CA ASN A 50 26.60 -12.42 66.49
C ASN A 50 26.86 -11.44 65.33
N LYS A 51 25.84 -11.04 64.55
CA LYS A 51 26.03 -10.00 63.53
C LYS A 51 26.30 -8.65 64.24
N PRO A 52 27.32 -7.88 63.81
CA PRO A 52 27.72 -6.63 64.47
C PRO A 52 26.79 -5.45 64.14
N VAL A 53 25.48 -5.67 64.17
CA VAL A 53 24.46 -4.64 63.92
C VAL A 53 24.59 -3.50 64.94
N THR A 54 24.91 -3.83 66.19
CA THR A 54 25.15 -2.86 67.26
C THR A 54 26.36 -1.98 66.99
N ASP A 55 27.41 -2.50 66.36
CA ASP A 55 28.63 -1.75 66.09
C ASP A 55 28.45 -0.77 64.92
N GLU A 56 27.68 -1.16 63.90
CA GLU A 56 27.31 -0.28 62.78
C GLU A 56 26.33 0.82 63.23
N ILE A 57 25.33 0.48 64.04
CA ILE A 57 24.42 1.44 64.68
C ILE A 57 25.19 2.39 65.63
N ALA A 58 26.23 1.90 66.32
CA ALA A 58 27.05 2.73 67.21
C ALA A 58 27.95 3.71 66.46
N LYS A 59 28.45 3.38 65.26
CA LYS A 59 29.19 4.32 64.41
C LYS A 59 28.36 5.55 64.03
N ILE A 60 27.03 5.38 63.91
CA ILE A 60 26.10 6.46 63.56
C ILE A 60 25.89 7.45 64.73
N LYS A 61 26.07 7.03 65.99
CA LYS A 61 25.95 7.94 67.17
C LYS A 61 26.95 9.11 67.16
N GLY A 62 27.98 9.06 66.32
CA GLY A 62 28.92 10.17 66.13
C GLY A 62 28.39 11.32 65.27
N LEU A 63 27.24 11.15 64.61
CA LEU A 63 26.59 12.14 63.76
C LEU A 63 25.47 12.85 64.53
N ASN A 64 25.33 14.16 64.34
CA ASN A 64 24.17 14.89 64.84
C ASN A 64 22.95 14.47 63.99
N MET A 65 22.04 13.71 64.57
CA MET A 65 20.78 13.28 63.96
C MET A 65 19.63 13.98 64.67
N SER A 66 18.71 14.57 63.91
CA SER A 66 17.42 15.00 64.43
C SER A 66 16.32 14.73 63.39
N GLY A 67 15.05 14.97 63.75
CA GLY A 67 13.94 14.97 62.79
C GLY A 67 13.57 13.58 62.25
N GLU A 68 13.47 13.46 60.92
CA GLU A 68 13.06 12.21 60.26
C GLU A 68 14.14 11.12 60.31
N THR A 69 15.41 11.52 60.30
CA THR A 69 16.54 10.60 60.42
C THR A 69 16.57 9.92 61.79
N GLU A 70 16.25 10.67 62.85
CA GLU A 70 16.15 10.16 64.22
C GLU A 70 14.99 9.17 64.37
N LYS A 71 13.81 9.49 63.81
CA LYS A 71 12.64 8.58 63.84
C LYS A 71 12.92 7.24 63.14
N LYS A 72 13.56 7.26 61.97
CA LYS A 72 13.93 6.03 61.25
C LYS A 72 14.98 5.23 62.02
N PHE A 73 15.96 5.91 62.60
CA PHE A 73 16.98 5.28 63.44
C PHE A 73 16.39 4.64 64.71
N GLU A 74 15.45 5.31 65.38
CA GLU A 74 14.72 4.74 66.52
C GLU A 74 13.87 3.54 66.10
N SER A 75 13.24 3.57 64.91
CA SER A 75 12.51 2.41 64.36
C SER A 75 13.42 1.20 64.20
N TRP A 76 14.57 1.36 63.52
CA TRP A 76 15.53 0.27 63.34
C TRP A 76 16.07 -0.26 64.66
N ARG A 77 16.33 0.64 65.63
CA ARG A 77 16.78 0.24 66.97
C ARG A 77 15.71 -0.56 67.71
N ASN A 78 14.46 -0.14 67.65
CA ASN A 78 13.34 -0.83 68.29
C ASN A 78 13.08 -2.19 67.61
N GLU A 79 13.16 -2.26 66.28
CA GLU A 79 13.04 -3.52 65.52
C GLU A 79 14.17 -4.49 65.88
N TRP A 80 15.41 -4.01 66.01
CA TRP A 80 16.53 -4.82 66.47
C TRP A 80 16.36 -5.32 67.91
N ASP A 81 15.92 -4.45 68.82
CA ASP A 81 15.65 -4.81 70.22
C ASP A 81 14.49 -5.81 70.33
N GLU A 82 13.43 -5.65 69.53
CA GLU A 82 12.31 -6.60 69.43
C GLU A 82 12.79 -7.97 68.90
N ILE A 83 13.66 -7.98 67.88
CA ILE A 83 14.25 -9.22 67.36
C ILE A 83 15.04 -9.94 68.47
N LEU A 84 15.90 -9.23 69.20
CA LEU A 84 16.74 -9.82 70.24
C LEU A 84 15.96 -10.28 71.48
N THR A 85 14.99 -9.50 71.95
CA THR A 85 14.31 -9.73 73.23
C THR A 85 13.04 -10.58 73.13
N LEU A 86 12.39 -10.62 71.97
CA LEU A 86 11.11 -11.32 71.79
C LEU A 86 11.23 -12.44 70.75
N LYS A 87 11.66 -12.13 69.53
CA LYS A 87 11.61 -13.11 68.42
C LYS A 87 12.65 -14.23 68.56
N LEU A 88 13.89 -13.89 68.92
CA LEU A 88 14.94 -14.89 69.08
C LEU A 88 14.73 -15.84 70.28
N PRO A 89 14.24 -15.38 71.44
CA PRO A 89 13.83 -16.26 72.53
C PRO A 89 12.62 -17.15 72.20
N ASP A 90 11.59 -16.62 71.52
CA ASP A 90 10.43 -17.42 71.07
C ASP A 90 10.85 -18.55 70.12
N ILE A 91 11.80 -18.27 69.21
CA ILE A 91 12.39 -19.28 68.34
C ILE A 91 13.15 -20.35 69.17
N GLU A 92 13.79 -19.99 70.28
CA GLU A 92 14.45 -20.97 71.17
C GLU A 92 13.46 -21.94 71.80
N GLU A 93 12.36 -21.40 72.35
CA GLU A 93 11.29 -22.19 72.95
C GLU A 93 10.66 -23.12 71.92
N ARG A 94 10.42 -22.62 70.70
CA ARG A 94 9.87 -23.40 69.61
C ARG A 94 10.84 -24.44 69.06
N LEU A 95 12.16 -24.20 69.08
CA LEU A 95 13.16 -25.22 68.75
C LEU A 95 13.14 -26.35 69.79
N PHE A 96 12.97 -26.04 71.07
CA PHE A 96 12.79 -27.04 72.12
C PHE A 96 11.52 -27.88 71.92
N ASP A 97 10.40 -27.26 71.52
CA ASP A 97 9.16 -27.97 71.17
C ASP A 97 9.33 -28.92 69.97
N VAL A 98 10.19 -28.58 69.00
CA VAL A 98 10.54 -29.45 67.87
C VAL A 98 11.29 -30.69 68.36
N GLU A 99 12.23 -30.54 69.29
CA GLU A 99 12.94 -31.66 69.93
C GLU A 99 11.99 -32.55 70.71
N GLU A 100 11.07 -31.96 71.48
CA GLU A 100 10.08 -32.70 72.25
C GLU A 100 9.11 -33.48 71.34
N ALA A 101 8.69 -32.89 70.23
CA ALA A 101 7.87 -33.55 69.21
C ALA A 101 8.62 -34.72 68.53
N ALA A 102 9.93 -34.58 68.29
CA ALA A 102 10.78 -35.65 67.79
C ALA A 102 10.96 -36.80 68.81
N ASN A 103 11.00 -36.47 70.11
CA ASN A 103 11.03 -37.45 71.20
C ASN A 103 9.72 -38.23 71.30
N LYS A 104 8.57 -37.57 71.08
CA LYS A 104 7.22 -38.18 71.03
C LYS A 104 6.90 -38.89 69.70
N TYR A 105 7.90 -39.13 68.83
CA TYR A 105 7.77 -39.77 67.50
C TYR A 105 6.83 -39.05 66.51
N ARG A 106 6.51 -37.77 66.73
CA ARG A 106 5.65 -36.95 65.85
C ARG A 106 6.47 -36.22 64.80
N PHE A 107 7.17 -36.96 63.94
CA PHE A 107 8.15 -36.40 63.00
C PHE A 107 7.58 -35.42 61.97
N VAL A 108 6.34 -35.62 61.51
CA VAL A 108 5.69 -34.70 60.56
C VAL A 108 5.44 -33.33 61.21
N LYS A 109 4.99 -33.32 62.47
CA LYS A 109 4.77 -32.07 63.23
C LYS A 109 6.09 -31.36 63.49
N ALA A 110 7.12 -32.10 63.92
CA ALA A 110 8.46 -31.57 64.15
C ALA A 110 9.06 -30.96 62.87
N LYS A 111 8.89 -31.63 61.72
CA LYS A 111 9.34 -31.13 60.42
C LYS A 111 8.64 -29.83 60.03
N ASN A 112 7.31 -29.79 60.09
CA ASN A 112 6.57 -28.57 59.75
C ASN A 112 6.93 -27.39 60.65
N MET A 113 7.14 -27.66 61.95
CA MET A 113 7.55 -26.63 62.90
C MET A 113 8.99 -26.15 62.65
N SER A 114 9.92 -27.04 62.29
CA SER A 114 11.27 -26.66 61.85
C SER A 114 11.28 -25.85 60.54
N GLU A 115 10.41 -26.18 59.58
CA GLU A 115 10.28 -25.41 58.33
C GLU A 115 9.71 -24.01 58.60
N ASN A 116 8.76 -23.87 59.53
CA ASN A 116 8.24 -22.57 59.94
C ASN A 116 9.31 -21.73 60.66
N ILE A 117 10.07 -22.32 61.58
CA ILE A 117 11.18 -21.64 62.26
C ILE A 117 12.26 -21.20 61.24
N ALA A 118 12.56 -22.04 60.24
CA ALA A 118 13.50 -21.70 59.18
C ALA A 118 13.02 -20.50 58.33
N ARG A 119 11.72 -20.37 58.09
CA ARG A 119 11.15 -19.21 57.40
C ARG A 119 11.25 -17.96 58.24
N GLU A 120 10.86 -18.02 59.51
CA GLU A 120 10.95 -16.88 60.42
C GLU A 120 12.39 -16.41 60.62
N LEU A 121 13.37 -17.33 60.73
CA LEU A 121 14.79 -16.98 60.78
C LEU A 121 15.27 -16.31 59.49
N LYS A 122 14.75 -16.74 58.33
CA LYS A 122 15.04 -16.12 57.03
C LYS A 122 14.46 -14.70 56.94
N ASP A 123 13.22 -14.53 57.36
CA ASP A 123 12.54 -13.23 57.37
C ASP A 123 13.27 -12.25 58.30
N ILE A 124 13.70 -12.71 59.48
CA ILE A 124 14.53 -11.93 60.41
C ILE A 124 15.87 -11.55 59.77
N GLU A 125 16.54 -12.49 59.09
CA GLU A 125 17.81 -12.19 58.41
C GLU A 125 17.64 -11.17 57.28
N GLU A 126 16.57 -11.25 56.50
CA GLU A 126 16.24 -10.28 55.45
C GLU A 126 15.94 -8.89 56.03
N SER A 127 15.16 -8.80 57.12
CA SER A 127 14.94 -7.53 57.83
C SER A 127 16.26 -6.93 58.33
N ILE A 128 17.13 -7.74 58.92
CA ILE A 128 18.44 -7.28 59.41
C ILE A 128 19.31 -6.78 58.26
N GLN A 129 19.30 -7.48 57.12
CA GLN A 129 20.08 -7.07 55.97
C GLN A 129 19.57 -5.77 55.35
N SER A 130 18.25 -5.59 55.23
CA SER A 130 17.64 -4.33 54.81
C SER A 130 18.01 -3.18 55.74
N MET A 131 17.96 -3.38 57.06
CA MET A 131 18.36 -2.37 58.03
C MET A 131 19.85 -1.97 57.88
N LEU A 132 20.73 -2.95 57.67
CA LEU A 132 22.17 -2.68 57.45
C LEU A 132 22.41 -1.96 56.13
N ASP A 133 21.70 -2.33 55.06
CA ASP A 133 21.80 -1.68 53.76
C ASP A 133 21.32 -0.22 53.83
N ASP A 134 20.21 0.04 54.53
CA ASP A 134 19.68 1.41 54.74
C ASP A 134 20.63 2.27 55.58
N VAL A 135 21.22 1.69 56.63
CA VAL A 135 22.25 2.33 57.46
C VAL A 135 23.50 2.67 56.64
N ASN A 136 23.98 1.74 55.82
CA ASN A 136 25.13 1.98 54.95
C ASN A 136 24.82 3.00 53.84
N LEU A 137 23.60 3.00 53.31
CA LEU A 137 23.14 4.01 52.36
C LEU A 137 23.17 5.41 52.97
N LEU A 138 22.76 5.54 54.24
CA LEU A 138 22.83 6.80 54.96
C LEU A 138 24.27 7.30 55.13
N ILE A 139 25.20 6.43 55.54
CA ILE A 139 26.61 6.78 55.72
C ILE A 139 27.23 7.22 54.38
N ASN A 140 27.00 6.45 53.31
CA ASN A 140 27.49 6.80 51.98
C ASN A 140 26.85 8.09 51.45
N SER A 141 25.58 8.34 51.77
CA SER A 141 24.87 9.54 51.32
C SER A 141 25.45 10.82 51.91
N GLU A 142 25.99 10.82 53.14
CA GLU A 142 26.63 12.00 53.73
C GLU A 142 27.93 12.38 53.00
N GLU A 143 28.80 11.39 52.78
CA GLU A 143 30.05 11.60 52.03
C GLU A 143 29.79 12.04 50.59
N ASP A 144 28.80 11.42 49.93
CA ASP A 144 28.43 11.73 48.56
C ASP A 144 27.74 13.09 48.45
N ASN A 145 26.85 13.44 49.38
CA ASN A 145 26.22 14.76 49.41
C ASN A 145 27.25 15.87 49.60
N ARG A 146 28.25 15.64 50.45
CA ARG A 146 29.32 16.61 50.69
C ARG A 146 30.23 16.82 49.47
N LYS A 147 30.50 15.77 48.69
CA LYS A 147 31.24 15.92 47.41
C LYS A 147 30.37 16.63 46.36
N GLN A 148 29.11 16.21 46.22
CA GLN A 148 28.21 16.71 45.20
C GLN A 148 27.84 18.17 45.43
N ILE A 149 27.68 18.63 46.68
CA ILE A 149 27.36 20.04 46.96
C ILE A 149 28.47 20.99 46.51
N ASP A 150 29.74 20.59 46.65
CA ASP A 150 30.87 21.41 46.21
C ASP A 150 30.91 21.53 44.68
N ASP A 151 30.58 20.45 43.97
CA ASP A 151 30.50 20.47 42.51
C ASP A 151 29.27 21.24 42.01
N ILE A 152 28.10 21.06 42.63
CA ILE A 152 26.89 21.84 42.32
C ILE A 152 27.13 23.33 42.59
N ARG A 153 27.82 23.70 43.67
CA ARG A 153 28.22 25.10 43.94
C ARG A 153 29.14 25.68 42.86
N LYS A 154 30.07 24.89 42.33
CA LYS A 154 30.90 25.33 41.19
C LYS A 154 30.05 25.53 39.95
N HIS A 155 29.22 24.56 39.59
CA HIS A 155 28.32 24.65 38.44
C HIS A 155 27.39 25.86 38.52
N PHE A 156 26.80 26.10 39.68
CA PHE A 156 25.95 27.27 39.90
C PHE A 156 26.71 28.60 39.81
N LYS A 157 27.95 28.66 40.31
CA LYS A 157 28.82 29.84 40.13
C LYS A 157 29.13 30.08 38.65
N ASP A 158 29.36 29.03 37.88
CA ASP A 158 29.60 29.12 36.44
C ASP A 158 28.35 29.62 35.71
N VAL A 159 27.15 29.11 36.06
CA VAL A 159 25.87 29.59 35.53
C VAL A 159 25.65 31.07 35.89
N LYS A 160 25.89 31.47 37.13
CA LYS A 160 25.82 32.89 37.54
C LYS A 160 26.80 33.79 36.78
N LYS A 161 28.01 33.29 36.49
CA LYS A 161 29.00 34.03 35.70
C LYS A 161 28.52 34.16 34.26
N TYR A 162 27.99 33.09 33.68
CA TYR A 162 27.44 33.07 32.34
C TYR A 162 26.25 34.04 32.19
N TYR A 163 25.31 34.00 33.13
CA TYR A 163 24.19 34.94 33.21
C TYR A 163 24.67 36.41 33.20
N LYS A 164 25.67 36.75 34.03
CA LYS A 164 26.22 38.12 34.08
C LYS A 164 26.90 38.54 32.78
N GLN A 165 27.55 37.62 32.07
CA GLN A 165 28.21 37.91 30.80
C GLN A 165 27.19 38.13 29.67
N ASN A 166 26.07 37.40 29.71
CA ASN A 166 25.06 37.40 28.65
C ASN A 166 23.81 38.22 29.00
N LEU A 167 23.89 39.09 30.01
CA LEU A 167 22.75 39.89 30.50
C LEU A 167 22.11 40.73 29.38
N ASN A 168 22.93 41.30 28.49
CA ASN A 168 22.44 42.09 27.36
C ASN A 168 21.76 41.22 26.28
N ILE A 169 22.15 39.94 26.16
CA ILE A 169 21.63 39.01 25.15
C ILE A 169 20.30 38.41 25.62
N LEU A 170 20.14 38.22 26.93
CA LEU A 170 18.91 37.69 27.54
C LEU A 170 17.78 38.74 27.59
N GLY A 171 18.08 40.03 27.43
CA GLY A 171 17.07 41.08 27.27
C GLY A 171 16.05 41.11 28.41
N THR A 172 14.75 41.12 28.06
CA THR A 172 13.65 41.17 29.04
C THR A 172 13.48 39.88 29.85
N THR A 173 13.95 38.73 29.33
CA THR A 173 13.92 37.44 30.04
C THR A 173 14.92 37.36 31.20
N ALA A 174 15.89 38.28 31.26
CA ALA A 174 16.91 38.31 32.29
C ALA A 174 16.35 38.42 33.71
N TYR A 175 15.19 39.09 33.89
CA TYR A 175 14.54 39.23 35.19
C TYR A 175 13.95 37.91 35.71
N ALA A 176 13.36 37.10 34.82
CA ALA A 176 12.83 35.79 35.19
C ALA A 176 13.96 34.83 35.59
N PHE A 177 15.08 34.85 34.87
CA PHE A 177 16.27 34.10 35.25
C PHE A 177 16.87 34.57 36.59
N GLU A 178 16.85 35.88 36.88
CA GLU A 178 17.31 36.41 38.17
C GLU A 178 16.51 35.84 39.33
N GLN A 179 15.17 35.87 39.24
CA GLN A 179 14.29 35.30 40.28
C GLN A 179 14.54 33.80 40.48
N ARG A 180 14.75 33.04 39.40
CA ARG A 180 15.03 31.61 39.48
C ARG A 180 16.40 31.32 40.11
N LEU A 181 17.42 32.10 39.77
CA LEU A 181 18.74 32.01 40.42
C LEU A 181 18.67 32.36 41.92
N GLU A 182 17.81 33.31 42.31
CA GLU A 182 17.55 33.61 43.73
C GLU A 182 16.83 32.46 44.45
N LEU A 183 15.87 31.79 43.81
CA LEU A 183 15.24 30.59 44.37
C LEU A 183 16.26 29.47 44.61
N ILE A 184 17.20 29.28 43.69
CA ILE A 184 18.29 28.31 43.84
C ILE A 184 19.25 28.74 44.97
N ASP A 185 19.49 30.04 45.19
CA ASP A 185 20.21 30.49 46.39
C ASP A 185 19.47 30.14 47.69
N GLN A 186 18.14 30.27 47.70
CA GLN A 186 17.32 29.90 48.86
C GLN A 186 17.34 28.40 49.12
N SER A 187 17.37 27.55 48.09
CA SER A 187 17.49 26.11 48.26
C SER A 187 18.85 25.70 48.83
N PHE A 188 19.94 26.40 48.51
CA PHE A 188 21.23 26.20 49.19
C PHE A 188 21.14 26.50 50.70
N LEU A 189 20.41 27.54 51.10
CA LEU A 189 20.19 27.85 52.52
C LEU A 189 19.36 26.76 53.21
N LYS A 190 18.31 26.25 52.54
CA LYS A 190 17.51 25.13 53.04
C LYS A 190 18.34 23.85 53.20
N TYR A 191 19.22 23.54 52.24
CA TYR A 191 20.16 22.44 52.33
C TYR A 191 21.11 22.58 53.52
N GLU A 192 21.69 23.78 53.72
CA GLU A 192 22.56 24.04 54.88
C GLU A 192 21.82 23.93 56.21
N ALA A 193 20.55 24.36 56.27
CA ALA A 193 19.69 24.19 57.45
C ALA A 193 19.41 22.71 57.72
N ALA A 194 18.95 21.96 56.72
CA ALA A 194 18.69 20.52 56.83
C ALA A 194 19.96 19.73 57.23
N THR A 195 21.14 20.12 56.71
CA THR A 195 22.42 19.51 57.08
C THR A 195 22.82 19.83 58.52
N LYS A 196 22.60 21.07 58.99
CA LYS A 196 22.87 21.48 60.39
C LYS A 196 21.93 20.80 61.39
N GLU A 197 20.68 20.57 60.98
CA GLU A 197 19.68 19.84 61.75
C GLU A 197 19.93 18.31 61.71
N GLY A 198 20.72 17.80 60.76
CA GLY A 198 20.99 16.36 60.63
C GLY A 198 19.92 15.59 59.84
N ASN A 199 19.09 16.30 59.06
CA ASN A 199 18.12 15.73 58.13
C ASN A 199 18.80 15.40 56.79
N TYR A 200 19.64 14.35 56.76
CA TYR A 200 20.42 14.01 55.57
C TYR A 200 19.57 13.52 54.37
N PHE A 201 18.40 12.92 54.62
CA PHE A 201 17.47 12.52 53.55
C PHE A 201 16.82 13.71 52.86
N GLU A 202 16.30 14.66 53.63
CA GLU A 202 15.75 15.91 53.11
C GLU A 202 16.83 16.71 52.37
N ALA A 203 18.04 16.76 52.92
CA ALA A 203 19.19 17.38 52.27
C ALA A 203 19.54 16.70 50.92
N ARG A 204 19.43 15.37 50.82
CA ARG A 204 19.63 14.61 49.57
C ARG A 204 18.60 14.98 48.51
N GLU A 205 17.33 15.04 48.89
CA GLU A 205 16.24 15.40 47.96
C GLU A 205 16.40 16.83 47.45
N ILE A 206 16.67 17.78 48.35
CA ILE A 206 16.93 19.18 47.97
C ILE A 206 18.14 19.26 47.04
N LEU A 207 19.20 18.48 47.31
CA LEU A 207 20.41 18.45 46.46
C LEU A 207 20.11 17.96 45.04
N LEU A 208 19.32 16.90 44.90
CA LEU A 208 18.93 16.36 43.58
C LEU A 208 18.06 17.36 42.83
N MET A 209 17.04 17.94 43.48
CA MET A 209 16.19 18.97 42.88
C MET A 209 17.03 20.18 42.42
N MET A 210 17.96 20.66 43.26
CA MET A 210 18.85 21.77 42.89
C MET A 210 19.69 21.46 41.67
N LYS A 211 20.22 20.23 41.56
CA LYS A 211 21.02 19.83 40.41
C LYS A 211 20.19 19.88 39.13
N GLU A 212 19.00 19.31 39.15
CA GLU A 212 18.08 19.31 38.01
C GLU A 212 17.67 20.74 37.63
N GLU A 213 17.32 21.59 38.60
CA GLU A 213 17.01 23.00 38.36
C GLU A 213 18.17 23.76 37.72
N ILE A 214 19.40 23.57 38.22
CA ILE A 214 20.60 24.23 37.65
C ILE A 214 20.87 23.77 36.22
N ASP A 215 20.71 22.47 35.94
CA ASP A 215 20.93 21.92 34.60
C ASP A 215 19.86 22.43 33.61
N ILE A 216 18.60 22.49 34.04
CA ILE A 216 17.49 23.07 33.24
C ILE A 216 17.74 24.55 32.98
N GLU A 217 18.05 25.35 34.00
CA GLU A 217 18.28 26.78 33.83
C GLU A 217 19.50 27.06 32.94
N LYS A 218 20.54 26.24 33.03
CA LYS A 218 21.69 26.34 32.12
C LYS A 218 21.29 26.08 30.66
N TRP A 219 20.55 25.00 30.40
CA TRP A 219 20.06 24.70 29.05
C TRP A 219 19.17 25.82 28.51
N LYS A 220 18.27 26.35 29.35
CA LYS A 220 17.40 27.47 29.01
C LYS A 220 18.18 28.74 28.66
N MET A 221 19.23 29.07 29.40
CA MET A 221 20.10 30.22 29.12
C MET A 221 20.87 30.10 27.80
N ASP A 222 21.12 28.89 27.31
CA ASP A 222 21.79 28.66 26.02
C ASP A 222 20.81 28.74 24.83
N GLU A 223 19.55 28.33 25.02
CA GLU A 223 18.53 28.33 23.96
C GLU A 223 17.78 29.66 23.81
N VAL A 224 17.49 30.37 24.91
CA VAL A 224 16.76 31.66 24.87
C VAL A 224 17.38 32.69 23.92
N PRO A 225 18.71 32.90 23.92
CA PRO A 225 19.34 33.79 22.95
C PRO A 225 19.03 33.47 21.49
N LYS A 226 18.98 32.19 21.13
CA LYS A 226 18.70 31.76 19.74
C LYS A 226 17.27 32.08 19.36
N ILE A 227 16.33 31.79 20.26
CA ILE A 227 14.90 32.05 20.05
C ILE A 227 14.62 33.56 20.02
N LEU A 228 15.31 34.36 20.85
CA LEU A 228 15.21 35.82 20.81
C LEU A 228 15.66 36.40 19.46
N VAL A 229 16.81 35.94 18.94
CA VAL A 229 17.29 36.37 17.61
C VAL A 229 16.27 36.01 16.53
N GLN A 230 15.68 34.81 16.60
CA GLN A 230 14.64 34.38 15.67
C GLN A 230 13.40 35.28 15.72
N ILE A 231 12.89 35.58 16.92
CA ILE A 231 11.66 36.38 17.10
C ILE A 231 11.89 37.87 16.79
N GLU A 232 13.02 38.44 17.17
CA GLU A 232 13.26 39.90 17.03
C GLU A 232 13.81 40.29 15.65
N THR A 233 14.58 39.41 15.00
CA THR A 233 15.31 39.78 13.77
C THR A 233 14.97 38.91 12.56
N GLU A 234 15.02 37.57 12.68
CA GLU A 234 14.89 36.69 11.51
C GLU A 234 13.45 36.66 10.98
N ILE A 235 12.48 36.34 11.84
CA ILE A 235 11.07 36.23 11.42
C ILE A 235 10.52 37.57 10.95
N PRO A 236 10.73 38.71 11.65
CA PRO A 236 10.29 40.01 11.15
C PRO A 236 10.92 40.39 9.80
N SER A 237 12.21 40.09 9.59
CA SER A 237 12.87 40.33 8.30
C SER A 237 12.23 39.50 7.19
N GLN A 238 11.95 38.22 7.44
CA GLN A 238 11.28 37.35 6.48
C GLN A 238 9.85 37.82 6.18
N LEU A 239 9.10 38.26 7.19
CA LEU A 239 7.75 38.80 6.98
C LEU A 239 7.77 40.09 6.16
N ASP A 240 8.75 40.97 6.38
CA ASP A 240 8.94 42.19 5.59
C ASP A 240 9.37 41.86 4.15
N GLU A 241 10.23 40.86 3.95
CA GLU A 241 10.61 40.33 2.63
C GLU A 241 9.40 39.77 1.87
N ILE A 242 8.56 38.95 2.53
CA ILE A 242 7.32 38.43 1.93
C ILE A 242 6.37 39.59 1.58
N PHE A 243 6.26 40.58 2.45
CA PHE A 243 5.40 41.73 2.20
C PHE A 243 5.89 42.58 1.02
N GLN A 244 7.20 42.74 0.86
CA GLN A 244 7.78 43.37 -0.31
C GLN A 244 7.58 42.51 -1.57
N GLY A 245 7.82 41.20 -1.49
CA GLY A 245 7.60 40.26 -2.60
C GLY A 245 6.15 40.25 -3.09
N ILE A 246 5.17 40.25 -2.18
CA ILE A 246 3.75 40.38 -2.54
C ILE A 246 3.45 41.71 -3.23
N ARG A 247 4.09 42.81 -2.82
CA ARG A 247 3.91 44.11 -3.51
C ARG A 247 4.51 44.10 -4.91
N GLU A 248 5.71 43.54 -5.08
CA GLU A 248 6.34 43.40 -6.38
C GLU A 248 5.48 42.53 -7.30
N MET A 249 4.89 41.45 -6.77
CA MET A 249 3.94 40.63 -7.52
C MET A 249 2.60 41.33 -7.80
N ASP A 250 2.06 42.12 -6.87
CA ASP A 250 0.87 42.96 -7.13
C ASP A 250 1.16 43.97 -8.28
N GLU A 251 2.38 44.54 -8.32
CA GLU A 251 2.83 45.45 -9.39
C GLU A 251 3.01 44.74 -10.75
N ASP A 252 3.52 43.50 -10.73
CA ASP A 252 3.65 42.65 -11.92
C ASP A 252 2.30 42.06 -12.41
N GLY A 253 1.20 42.43 -11.78
CA GLY A 253 -0.16 42.01 -12.15
C GLY A 253 -0.45 40.56 -11.75
N TYR A 254 -0.04 40.14 -10.56
CA TYR A 254 -0.50 38.90 -9.95
C TYR A 254 -1.72 39.18 -9.07
N VAL A 255 -2.76 38.36 -9.20
CA VAL A 255 -4.01 38.53 -8.45
C VAL A 255 -3.90 37.81 -7.12
N ILE A 256 -3.18 38.41 -6.19
CA ILE A 256 -2.94 37.81 -4.86
C ILE A 256 -4.12 38.07 -3.91
N GLU A 257 -5.05 38.95 -4.28
CA GLU A 257 -6.19 39.37 -3.44
C GLU A 257 -7.12 38.25 -2.96
N HIS A 258 -7.11 37.06 -3.59
CA HIS A 258 -7.95 35.96 -3.13
C HIS A 258 -7.39 35.25 -1.89
N PHE A 259 -6.09 35.37 -1.63
CA PHE A 259 -5.47 34.82 -0.45
C PHE A 259 -5.42 35.89 0.64
N SER A 260 -5.89 35.54 1.83
CA SER A 260 -5.86 36.40 3.01
C SER A 260 -4.44 36.67 3.54
N PHE A 261 -3.39 36.62 2.70
CA PHE A 261 -2.00 36.80 3.13
C PHE A 261 -1.78 38.09 3.92
N LYS A 262 -2.51 39.17 3.59
CA LYS A 262 -2.44 40.43 4.38
C LYS A 262 -2.98 40.27 5.81
N GLN A 263 -3.98 39.42 6.02
CA GLN A 263 -4.49 39.06 7.35
C GLN A 263 -3.56 38.04 8.02
N ASP A 264 -3.11 37.02 7.29
CA ASP A 264 -2.24 35.96 7.82
C ASP A 264 -0.90 36.54 8.29
N LEU A 265 -0.30 37.47 7.54
CA LEU A 265 0.90 38.22 7.95
C LEU A 265 0.65 39.09 9.20
N GLN A 266 -0.54 39.67 9.33
CA GLN A 266 -0.90 40.41 10.54
C GLN A 266 -1.13 39.48 11.74
N GLU A 267 -1.74 38.32 11.53
CA GLU A 267 -1.93 37.30 12.56
C GLU A 267 -0.58 36.73 13.02
N MET A 268 0.34 36.41 12.10
CA MET A 268 1.71 36.01 12.42
C MET A 268 2.44 37.08 13.23
N LYS A 269 2.33 38.36 12.84
CA LYS A 269 2.92 39.46 13.61
C LYS A 269 2.30 39.60 15.01
N ASN A 270 0.99 39.40 15.13
CA ASN A 270 0.31 39.39 16.42
C ASN A 270 0.71 38.17 17.27
N HIS A 271 0.94 37.01 16.66
CA HIS A 271 1.47 35.82 17.32
C HIS A 271 2.89 36.07 17.85
N LEU A 272 3.78 36.66 17.05
CA LEU A 272 5.13 37.06 17.50
C LEU A 272 5.09 37.98 18.72
N HIS A 273 4.20 38.99 18.71
CA HIS A 273 4.05 39.88 19.86
C HIS A 273 3.50 39.18 21.13
N LYS A 274 2.72 38.09 20.98
CA LYS A 274 2.25 37.27 22.11
C LYS A 274 3.30 36.28 22.61
N LEU A 275 4.30 35.93 21.80
CA LEU A 275 5.38 35.03 22.20
C LEU A 275 6.42 35.69 23.09
N LEU A 276 6.64 37.01 22.96
CA LEU A 276 7.53 37.78 23.82
C LEU A 276 7.19 37.64 25.32
N PRO A 277 5.94 37.86 25.79
CA PRO A 277 5.60 37.69 27.21
C PRO A 277 5.65 36.21 27.66
N LEU A 278 5.37 35.25 26.78
CA LEU A 278 5.48 33.81 27.12
C LEU A 278 6.95 33.40 27.32
N LEU A 279 7.86 34.00 26.56
CA LEU A 279 9.31 33.84 26.75
C LEU A 279 9.77 34.50 28.06
N GLU A 280 9.19 35.64 28.43
CA GLU A 280 9.42 36.30 29.72
C GLU A 280 8.96 35.45 30.91
N GLU A 281 7.90 34.66 30.78
CA GLU A 281 7.44 33.71 31.81
C GLU A 281 8.35 32.46 31.92
N GLY A 282 9.29 32.26 30.98
CA GLY A 282 10.30 31.21 31.00
C GLY A 282 9.81 29.86 30.45
N ASN A 283 8.79 29.88 29.59
CA ASN A 283 8.26 28.71 28.89
C ASN A 283 8.86 28.59 27.47
N ILE A 284 10.09 28.06 27.43
CA ILE A 284 10.93 28.01 26.23
C ILE A 284 10.48 26.93 25.25
N GLU A 285 9.95 25.82 25.74
CA GLU A 285 9.49 24.71 24.88
C GLU A 285 8.28 25.14 24.05
N ASP A 286 7.31 25.80 24.67
CA ASP A 286 6.13 26.31 23.96
C ASP A 286 6.50 27.45 23.01
N ALA A 287 7.45 28.32 23.39
CA ALA A 287 7.96 29.36 22.50
C ALA A 287 8.70 28.78 21.28
N ALA A 288 9.52 27.74 21.46
CA ALA A 288 10.22 27.07 20.37
C ALA A 288 9.26 26.38 19.40
N ASN A 289 8.23 25.71 19.92
CA ASN A 289 7.20 25.08 19.09
C ASN A 289 6.42 26.13 18.28
N ALA A 290 6.02 27.24 18.91
CA ALA A 290 5.30 28.31 18.23
C ALA A 290 6.15 29.00 17.16
N VAL A 291 7.46 29.20 17.39
CA VAL A 291 8.39 29.69 16.37
C VAL A 291 8.47 28.73 15.19
N HIS A 292 8.54 27.41 15.46
CA HIS A 292 8.54 26.41 14.40
C HIS A 292 7.24 26.40 13.58
N ASP A 293 6.09 26.61 14.22
CA ASP A 293 4.80 26.70 13.53
C ASP A 293 4.72 27.96 12.65
N ILE A 294 5.25 29.11 13.10
CA ILE A 294 5.35 30.31 12.27
C ILE A 294 6.26 30.08 11.05
N TYR A 295 7.38 29.37 11.21
CA TYR A 295 8.23 29.00 10.08
C TYR A 295 7.49 28.14 9.04
N LYS A 296 6.69 27.17 9.48
CA LYS A 296 5.84 26.38 8.56
C LYS A 296 4.83 27.26 7.83
N GLU A 297 4.18 28.18 8.54
CA GLU A 297 3.24 29.11 7.91
C GLU A 297 3.95 29.95 6.84
N ILE A 298 5.13 30.50 7.15
CA ILE A 298 5.98 31.22 6.19
C ILE A 298 6.32 30.34 4.97
N ASP A 299 6.75 29.10 5.17
CA ASP A 299 7.06 28.18 4.08
C ASP A 299 5.85 27.94 3.18
N THR A 300 4.65 27.76 3.75
CA THR A 300 3.41 27.59 2.96
C THR A 300 3.05 28.85 2.15
N VAL A 301 3.35 30.04 2.68
CA VAL A 301 3.17 31.30 1.95
C VAL A 301 4.14 31.34 0.77
N TYR A 302 5.40 30.96 0.94
CA TYR A 302 6.35 30.88 -0.18
C TYR A 302 5.93 29.85 -1.23
N GLU A 303 5.56 28.64 -0.83
CA GLU A 303 5.12 27.60 -1.77
C GLU A 303 3.91 28.04 -2.61
N THR A 304 2.94 28.72 -1.99
CA THR A 304 1.75 29.22 -2.71
C THR A 304 2.11 30.34 -3.69
N LEU A 305 3.01 31.26 -3.32
CA LEU A 305 3.51 32.29 -4.24
C LEU A 305 4.30 31.66 -5.41
N GLU A 306 5.17 30.69 -5.14
CA GLU A 306 5.91 29.98 -6.19
C GLU A 306 4.97 29.27 -7.17
N GLN A 307 3.96 28.58 -6.66
CA GLN A 307 2.95 27.91 -7.48
C GLN A 307 2.19 28.89 -8.38
N GLU A 308 1.86 30.07 -7.87
CA GLU A 308 1.20 31.14 -8.64
C GLU A 308 2.11 31.68 -9.75
N VAL A 309 3.41 31.86 -9.48
CA VAL A 309 4.42 32.25 -10.48
C VAL A 309 4.52 31.21 -11.59
N LEU A 310 4.64 29.93 -11.23
CA LEU A 310 4.69 28.82 -12.20
C LEU A 310 3.39 28.71 -13.01
N ALA A 311 2.23 28.92 -12.38
CA ALA A 311 0.95 28.89 -13.04
C ALA A 311 0.82 30.02 -14.08
N LYS A 312 1.27 31.24 -13.77
CA LYS A 312 1.27 32.36 -14.73
C LYS A 312 2.19 32.08 -15.92
N GLN A 313 3.38 31.55 -15.68
CA GLN A 313 4.31 31.15 -16.76
C GLN A 313 3.67 30.10 -17.67
N TYR A 314 3.01 29.09 -17.08
CA TYR A 314 2.31 28.05 -17.82
C TYR A 314 1.18 28.64 -18.68
N VAL A 315 0.30 29.47 -18.10
CA VAL A 315 -0.80 30.12 -18.83
C VAL A 315 -0.26 31.00 -19.96
N THR A 316 0.82 31.75 -19.73
CA THR A 316 1.41 32.64 -20.75
C THR A 316 1.96 31.87 -21.94
N TYR A 317 2.56 30.70 -21.72
CA TYR A 317 3.12 29.86 -22.78
C TYR A 317 2.04 29.04 -23.51
N GLU A 318 1.09 28.45 -22.79
CA GLU A 318 0.12 27.50 -23.35
C GLU A 318 -1.09 28.17 -23.99
N LEU A 319 -1.52 29.34 -23.52
CA LEU A 319 -2.67 30.05 -24.10
C LEU A 319 -2.52 30.30 -25.62
N PRO A 320 -1.39 30.83 -26.14
CA PRO A 320 -1.22 30.98 -27.59
C PRO A 320 -1.22 29.64 -28.34
N GLU A 321 -0.62 28.59 -27.76
CA GLU A 321 -0.60 27.24 -28.37
C GLU A 321 -2.03 26.68 -28.48
N VAL A 322 -2.78 26.68 -27.38
CA VAL A 322 -4.18 26.24 -27.33
C VAL A 322 -5.06 27.03 -28.30
N ARG A 323 -4.80 28.33 -28.46
CA ARG A 323 -5.50 29.17 -29.44
C ARG A 323 -5.22 28.73 -30.88
N GLU A 324 -3.96 28.48 -31.23
CA GLU A 324 -3.59 27.98 -32.56
C GLU A 324 -4.22 26.62 -32.83
N GLU A 325 -4.21 25.71 -31.85
CA GLU A 325 -4.83 24.39 -31.96
C GLU A 325 -6.35 24.47 -32.17
N LEU A 326 -7.03 25.38 -31.47
CA LEU A 326 -8.46 25.60 -31.65
C LEU A 326 -8.76 26.17 -33.04
N GLU A 327 -7.93 27.08 -33.55
CA GLU A 327 -8.07 27.59 -34.91
C GLU A 327 -7.86 26.50 -35.96
N GLN A 328 -6.89 25.59 -35.76
CA GLN A 328 -6.68 24.42 -36.62
C GLN A 328 -7.89 23.48 -36.58
N LEU A 329 -8.40 23.15 -35.39
CA LEU A 329 -9.61 22.33 -35.24
C LEU A 329 -10.81 22.96 -35.94
N ARG A 330 -10.98 24.29 -35.82
CA ARG A 330 -12.05 25.02 -36.50
C ARG A 330 -11.90 24.96 -38.02
N LYS A 331 -10.69 25.14 -38.56
CA LYS A 331 -10.42 25.01 -40.00
C LYS A 331 -10.72 23.59 -40.49
N GLY A 332 -10.20 22.57 -39.79
CA GLY A 332 -10.46 21.16 -40.11
C GLY A 332 -11.96 20.82 -40.09
N PHE A 333 -12.74 21.39 -39.17
CA PHE A 333 -14.19 21.23 -39.18
C PHE A 333 -14.88 21.90 -40.37
N TYR A 334 -14.43 23.08 -40.81
CA TYR A 334 -14.96 23.72 -42.01
C TYR A 334 -14.65 22.92 -43.28
N ASP A 335 -13.44 22.37 -43.38
CA ASP A 335 -13.02 21.50 -44.48
C ASP A 335 -13.86 20.22 -44.48
N LEU A 336 -14.01 19.57 -43.32
CA LEU A 336 -14.89 18.40 -43.14
C LEU A 336 -16.33 18.72 -43.55
N LYS A 337 -16.86 19.88 -43.18
CA LYS A 337 -18.22 20.29 -43.56
C LYS A 337 -18.37 20.43 -45.07
N ALA A 338 -17.38 21.02 -45.76
CA ALA A 338 -17.38 21.14 -47.21
C ALA A 338 -17.28 19.75 -47.89
N ASP A 339 -16.47 18.86 -47.33
CA ASP A 339 -16.36 17.48 -47.80
C ASP A 339 -17.67 16.71 -47.62
N VAL A 340 -18.33 16.84 -46.46
CA VAL A 340 -19.64 16.24 -46.20
C VAL A 340 -20.70 16.78 -47.15
N GLU A 341 -20.72 18.07 -47.47
CA GLU A 341 -21.66 18.64 -48.45
C GLU A 341 -21.42 18.07 -49.85
N THR A 342 -20.17 17.87 -50.23
CA THR A 342 -19.80 17.25 -51.51
C THR A 342 -20.19 15.77 -51.54
N ILE A 343 -19.93 15.03 -50.46
CA ILE A 343 -20.24 13.60 -50.32
C ILE A 343 -21.75 13.36 -50.26
N LYS A 344 -22.54 14.23 -49.62
CA LYS A 344 -24.02 14.14 -49.60
C LYS A 344 -24.67 14.11 -50.99
N LEU A 345 -24.01 14.67 -52.00
CA LEU A 345 -24.51 14.61 -53.39
C LEU A 345 -24.37 13.21 -53.99
N SER A 346 -23.40 12.42 -53.52
CA SER A 346 -23.05 11.11 -54.07
C SER A 346 -23.49 9.95 -53.17
N TYR A 347 -23.53 10.15 -51.85
CA TYR A 347 -23.82 9.11 -50.85
C TYR A 347 -24.94 9.53 -49.89
N ARG A 348 -25.68 8.54 -49.39
CA ARG A 348 -26.65 8.73 -48.31
C ARG A 348 -25.97 8.46 -46.97
N ILE A 349 -25.59 9.53 -46.29
CA ILE A 349 -25.00 9.47 -44.96
C ILE A 349 -26.08 9.03 -43.94
N PRO A 350 -25.78 8.08 -43.02
CA PRO A 350 -26.67 7.70 -41.93
C PRO A 350 -27.11 8.90 -41.07
N GLU A 351 -28.35 8.87 -40.55
CA GLU A 351 -28.83 9.96 -39.68
C GLU A 351 -28.02 10.10 -38.38
N GLU A 352 -27.38 9.02 -37.93
CA GLU A 352 -26.53 9.02 -36.73
C GLU A 352 -25.28 9.88 -36.92
N GLU A 353 -24.62 9.77 -38.07
CA GLU A 353 -23.44 10.58 -38.43
C GLU A 353 -23.81 12.05 -38.62
N ILE A 354 -25.00 12.35 -39.16
CA ILE A 354 -25.48 13.74 -39.24
C ILE A 354 -25.66 14.32 -37.83
N LYS A 355 -26.15 13.52 -36.87
CA LYS A 355 -26.30 13.95 -35.47
C LYS A 355 -24.94 14.16 -34.79
N THR A 356 -23.92 13.35 -35.08
CA THR A 356 -22.57 13.56 -34.52
C THR A 356 -21.96 14.85 -35.06
N HIS A 357 -22.07 15.13 -36.36
CA HIS A 357 -21.60 16.40 -36.94
C HIS A 357 -22.31 17.63 -36.34
N LEU A 358 -23.62 17.58 -36.13
CA LEU A 358 -24.36 18.68 -35.48
C LEU A 358 -23.97 18.88 -34.01
N LYS A 359 -23.64 17.79 -33.30
CA LYS A 359 -23.12 17.88 -31.93
C LYS A 359 -21.72 18.50 -31.92
N LEU A 360 -20.84 18.08 -32.82
CA LEU A 360 -19.50 18.65 -32.98
C LEU A 360 -19.56 20.15 -33.29
N GLU A 361 -20.47 20.59 -34.15
CA GLU A 361 -20.63 22.02 -34.45
C GLU A 361 -20.98 22.84 -33.20
N LYS A 362 -21.92 22.33 -32.38
CA LYS A 362 -22.30 22.98 -31.12
C LYS A 362 -21.14 23.00 -30.15
N GLN A 363 -20.43 21.89 -30.00
CA GLN A 363 -19.29 21.76 -29.10
C GLN A 363 -18.13 22.67 -29.50
N ILE A 364 -17.82 22.81 -30.78
CA ILE A 364 -16.77 23.74 -31.25
C ILE A 364 -17.17 25.18 -30.95
N LYS A 365 -18.45 25.55 -31.13
CA LYS A 365 -18.95 26.88 -30.75
C LYS A 365 -18.86 27.11 -29.23
N GLU A 366 -19.18 26.10 -28.43
CA GLU A 366 -19.01 26.14 -26.97
C GLU A 366 -17.54 26.30 -26.58
N LEU A 367 -16.61 25.59 -27.24
CA LEU A 367 -15.17 25.73 -27.00
C LEU A 367 -14.65 27.13 -27.35
N VAL A 368 -15.09 27.71 -28.47
CA VAL A 368 -14.74 29.09 -28.83
C VAL A 368 -15.25 30.09 -27.79
N TYR A 369 -16.47 29.90 -27.30
CA TYR A 369 -17.01 30.73 -26.22
C TYR A 369 -16.21 30.56 -24.92
N LYS A 370 -15.91 29.32 -24.51
CA LYS A 370 -15.09 29.04 -23.32
C LYS A 370 -13.70 29.69 -23.44
N LEU A 371 -13.04 29.58 -24.59
CA LEU A 371 -11.73 30.22 -24.80
C LEU A 371 -11.84 31.75 -24.66
N SER A 372 -12.89 32.38 -25.23
CA SER A 372 -13.08 33.82 -25.07
C SER A 372 -13.31 34.24 -23.62
N VAL A 373 -14.02 33.40 -22.83
CA VAL A 373 -14.18 33.64 -21.39
C VAL A 373 -12.85 33.51 -20.66
N ILE A 374 -12.01 32.53 -21.01
CA ILE A 374 -10.66 32.38 -20.42
C ILE A 374 -9.78 33.57 -20.79
N GLU A 375 -9.77 34.00 -22.06
CA GLU A 375 -9.03 35.19 -22.51
C GLU A 375 -9.50 36.45 -21.78
N ASP A 376 -10.82 36.62 -21.59
CA ASP A 376 -11.39 37.75 -20.83
C ASP A 376 -11.03 37.68 -19.34
N VAL A 377 -10.97 36.49 -18.74
CA VAL A 377 -10.60 36.29 -17.33
C VAL A 377 -9.11 36.60 -17.13
N VAL A 378 -8.24 36.14 -18.04
CA VAL A 378 -6.81 36.45 -18.05
C VAL A 378 -6.59 37.95 -18.26
N ALA A 379 -7.28 38.57 -19.22
CA ALA A 379 -7.11 40.00 -19.51
C ALA A 379 -7.61 40.93 -18.40
N ASN A 380 -8.55 40.46 -17.57
CA ASN A 380 -9.10 41.23 -16.46
C ASN A 380 -8.43 40.95 -15.12
N ASP A 381 -7.50 39.99 -15.03
CA ASP A 381 -6.79 39.63 -13.79
C ASP A 381 -7.77 39.45 -12.61
N LYS A 382 -8.87 38.72 -12.82
CA LYS A 382 -9.95 38.56 -11.81
C LYS A 382 -9.87 37.26 -11.01
N GLN A 383 -9.05 36.31 -11.44
CA GLN A 383 -8.93 34.98 -10.83
C GLN A 383 -7.46 34.62 -10.62
N SER A 384 -7.18 33.79 -9.62
CA SER A 384 -5.83 33.23 -9.41
C SER A 384 -5.42 32.41 -10.64
N ASN A 385 -4.14 32.53 -11.02
CA ASN A 385 -3.56 31.84 -12.15
C ASN A 385 -3.59 30.32 -11.95
N LEU A 386 -3.62 29.82 -10.71
CA LEU A 386 -3.82 28.39 -10.42
C LEU A 386 -5.19 27.89 -10.90
N ALA A 387 -6.25 28.66 -10.65
CA ALA A 387 -7.58 28.32 -11.14
C ALA A 387 -7.64 28.35 -12.67
N ILE A 388 -6.99 29.35 -13.28
CA ILE A 388 -6.89 29.47 -14.74
C ILE A 388 -6.11 28.29 -15.33
N LYS A 389 -5.02 27.86 -14.70
CA LYS A 389 -4.25 26.68 -15.11
C LYS A 389 -5.12 25.42 -15.14
N VAL A 390 -5.90 25.17 -14.08
CA VAL A 390 -6.82 24.01 -14.04
C VAL A 390 -7.86 24.10 -15.16
N LEU A 391 -8.46 25.28 -15.36
CA LEU A 391 -9.40 25.50 -16.45
C LEU A 391 -8.77 25.29 -17.84
N LEU A 392 -7.50 25.67 -18.02
CA LEU A 392 -6.77 25.49 -19.27
C LEU A 392 -6.42 24.02 -19.52
N GLU A 393 -6.04 23.27 -18.49
CA GLU A 393 -5.81 21.82 -18.57
C GLU A 393 -7.10 21.06 -18.92
N GLU A 394 -8.21 21.40 -18.26
CA GLU A 394 -9.54 20.85 -18.60
C GLU A 394 -9.92 21.20 -20.05
N PHE A 395 -9.69 22.44 -20.47
CA PHE A 395 -9.94 22.87 -21.84
C PHE A 395 -9.07 22.11 -22.86
N LYS A 396 -7.80 21.89 -22.56
CA LYS A 396 -6.88 21.12 -23.43
C LYS A 396 -7.32 19.67 -23.56
N ALA A 397 -7.79 19.06 -22.46
CA ALA A 397 -8.36 17.70 -22.49
C ALA A 397 -9.64 17.64 -23.34
N GLU A 398 -10.55 18.62 -23.19
CA GLU A 398 -11.73 18.72 -24.04
C GLU A 398 -11.33 18.90 -25.51
N LEU A 399 -10.37 19.78 -25.82
CA LEU A 399 -9.89 20.04 -27.18
C LEU A 399 -9.32 18.78 -27.83
N ASN A 400 -8.48 18.03 -27.12
CA ASN A 400 -7.92 16.76 -27.61
C ASN A 400 -9.01 15.73 -27.90
N SER A 401 -9.98 15.57 -27.00
CA SER A 401 -11.12 14.68 -27.25
C SER A 401 -11.93 15.09 -28.50
N ARG A 402 -11.98 16.38 -28.85
CA ARG A 402 -12.65 16.85 -30.07
C ARG A 402 -11.80 16.65 -31.32
N LYS A 403 -10.47 16.77 -31.22
CA LYS A 403 -9.55 16.42 -32.31
C LYS A 403 -9.70 14.95 -32.68
N GLU A 404 -9.70 14.05 -31.70
CA GLU A 404 -9.89 12.61 -31.93
C GLU A 404 -11.23 12.32 -32.64
N ILE A 405 -12.34 12.90 -32.18
CA ILE A 405 -13.64 12.69 -32.85
C ILE A 405 -13.64 13.29 -34.27
N LEU A 406 -12.95 14.42 -34.51
CA LEU A 406 -12.81 15.00 -35.84
C LEU A 406 -12.05 14.05 -36.77
N ASP A 407 -10.92 13.51 -36.30
CA ASP A 407 -10.09 12.57 -37.05
C ASP A 407 -10.87 11.29 -37.37
N GLU A 408 -11.61 10.74 -36.39
CA GLU A 408 -12.53 9.62 -36.62
C GLU A 408 -13.57 9.93 -37.72
N CYS A 409 -14.14 11.13 -37.73
CA CYS A 409 -15.08 11.54 -38.77
C CYS A 409 -14.41 11.68 -40.15
N VAL A 410 -13.16 12.12 -40.21
CA VAL A 410 -12.40 12.18 -41.47
C VAL A 410 -12.10 10.76 -41.96
N GLU A 411 -11.72 9.86 -41.06
CA GLU A 411 -11.46 8.45 -41.38
C GLU A 411 -12.71 7.73 -41.89
N THR A 412 -13.88 7.94 -41.28
CA THR A 412 -15.14 7.34 -41.76
C THR A 412 -15.53 7.85 -43.15
N LEU A 413 -15.33 9.14 -43.44
CA LEU A 413 -15.59 9.65 -44.79
C LEU A 413 -14.61 9.11 -45.84
N ASN A 414 -13.34 8.94 -45.47
CA ASN A 414 -12.34 8.33 -46.34
C ASN A 414 -12.59 6.84 -46.55
N SER A 415 -13.06 6.11 -45.51
CA SER A 415 -13.39 4.70 -45.63
C SER A 415 -14.52 4.46 -46.63
N LEU A 416 -15.57 5.29 -46.62
CA LEU A 416 -16.66 5.24 -47.61
C LEU A 416 -16.15 5.30 -49.05
N ARG A 417 -15.21 6.21 -49.36
CA ARG A 417 -14.59 6.29 -50.69
C ARG A 417 -13.75 5.06 -51.00
N SER A 418 -12.96 4.59 -50.03
CA SER A 418 -12.12 3.41 -50.20
C SER A 418 -12.95 2.15 -50.44
N ASP A 419 -14.09 2.03 -49.78
CA ASP A 419 -14.97 0.87 -49.87
C ASP A 419 -15.72 0.86 -51.21
N GLU A 420 -16.05 2.02 -51.79
CA GLU A 420 -16.59 2.07 -53.15
C GLU A 420 -15.58 1.57 -54.18
N ILE A 421 -14.31 1.97 -54.04
CA ILE A 421 -13.24 1.50 -54.94
C ILE A 421 -13.08 -0.02 -54.82
N LYS A 422 -13.02 -0.55 -53.59
CA LYS A 422 -12.95 -1.99 -53.35
C LYS A 422 -14.18 -2.73 -53.89
N ALA A 423 -15.38 -2.19 -53.70
CA ALA A 423 -16.61 -2.78 -54.23
C ALA A 423 -16.60 -2.84 -55.77
N ASN A 424 -16.08 -1.80 -56.43
CA ASN A 424 -15.90 -1.80 -57.88
C ASN A 424 -14.86 -2.84 -58.34
N GLU A 425 -13.70 -2.91 -57.67
CA GLU A 425 -12.65 -3.90 -57.99
C GLU A 425 -13.19 -5.33 -57.85
N THR A 426 -13.78 -5.65 -56.70
CA THR A 426 -14.37 -6.97 -56.44
C THR A 426 -15.48 -7.30 -57.45
N LEU A 427 -16.33 -6.34 -57.84
CA LEU A 427 -17.34 -6.58 -58.87
C LEU A 427 -16.71 -6.89 -60.23
N THR A 428 -15.61 -6.22 -60.60
CA THR A 428 -14.89 -6.55 -61.84
C THR A 428 -14.27 -7.94 -61.81
N GLU A 429 -13.75 -8.37 -60.65
CA GLU A 429 -13.21 -9.72 -60.45
C GLU A 429 -14.31 -10.79 -60.55
N LEU A 430 -15.46 -10.58 -59.89
CA LEU A 430 -16.59 -11.51 -59.97
C LEU A 430 -17.12 -11.64 -61.41
N ARG A 431 -17.21 -10.52 -62.15
CA ARG A 431 -17.52 -10.54 -63.60
C ARG A 431 -16.48 -11.31 -64.41
N ALA A 432 -15.21 -11.27 -64.03
CA ALA A 432 -14.16 -12.02 -64.70
C ALA A 432 -14.29 -13.53 -64.39
N LYS A 433 -14.58 -13.91 -63.15
CA LYS A 433 -14.84 -15.30 -62.72
C LYS A 433 -16.01 -15.93 -63.47
N VAL A 434 -17.16 -15.24 -63.58
CA VAL A 434 -18.31 -15.75 -64.34
C VAL A 434 -17.95 -15.93 -65.83
N ARG A 435 -17.23 -14.96 -66.42
CA ARG A 435 -16.75 -15.08 -67.81
C ARG A 435 -15.78 -16.27 -67.98
N GLN A 436 -14.93 -16.53 -66.99
CA GLN A 436 -14.04 -17.68 -66.98
C GLN A 436 -14.83 -19.00 -66.90
N ALA A 437 -15.83 -19.09 -66.01
CA ALA A 437 -16.71 -20.25 -65.92
C ALA A 437 -17.42 -20.54 -67.26
N GLN A 438 -17.96 -19.50 -67.91
CA GLN A 438 -18.56 -19.62 -69.25
C GLN A 438 -17.55 -20.08 -70.31
N ARG A 439 -16.29 -19.64 -70.24
CA ARG A 439 -15.23 -20.11 -71.13
C ARG A 439 -14.87 -21.57 -70.88
N LEU A 440 -14.83 -22.01 -69.61
CA LEU A 440 -14.58 -23.41 -69.26
C LEU A 440 -15.65 -24.33 -69.85
N ILE A 441 -16.92 -23.95 -69.75
CA ILE A 441 -18.05 -24.67 -70.38
C ILE A 441 -17.86 -24.77 -71.89
N LYS A 442 -17.50 -23.67 -72.56
CA LYS A 442 -17.28 -23.68 -74.02
C LYS A 442 -16.10 -24.54 -74.46
N LYS A 443 -15.07 -24.68 -73.62
CA LYS A 443 -13.87 -25.46 -73.93
C LYS A 443 -14.06 -26.95 -73.70
N SER A 444 -14.94 -27.35 -72.78
CA SER A 444 -15.12 -28.75 -72.39
C SER A 444 -15.89 -29.61 -73.41
N ASN A 445 -16.42 -29.03 -74.50
CA ASN A 445 -17.12 -29.74 -75.58
C ASN A 445 -18.23 -30.70 -75.09
N ILE A 446 -18.83 -30.43 -73.93
CA ILE A 446 -19.91 -31.24 -73.37
C ILE A 446 -21.21 -31.03 -74.16
N PRO A 447 -22.08 -32.05 -74.30
CA PRO A 447 -23.32 -31.97 -75.08
C PRO A 447 -24.29 -30.87 -74.62
N GLY A 448 -24.33 -30.59 -73.31
CA GLY A 448 -25.19 -29.59 -72.69
C GLY A 448 -24.97 -29.48 -71.18
N LEU A 449 -25.73 -28.62 -70.50
CA LEU A 449 -25.64 -28.46 -69.04
C LEU A 449 -26.89 -28.99 -68.35
N PRO A 450 -26.77 -29.55 -67.14
CA PRO A 450 -27.93 -29.86 -66.31
C PRO A 450 -28.74 -28.60 -65.97
N GLU A 451 -30.05 -28.76 -65.80
CA GLU A 451 -30.97 -27.66 -65.48
C GLU A 451 -30.60 -26.93 -64.17
N HIS A 452 -30.15 -27.66 -63.15
CA HIS A 452 -29.74 -27.07 -61.87
C HIS A 452 -28.55 -26.11 -61.99
N VAL A 453 -27.62 -26.38 -62.92
CA VAL A 453 -26.46 -25.52 -63.18
C VAL A 453 -26.90 -24.23 -63.88
N LEU A 454 -27.86 -24.32 -64.79
CA LEU A 454 -28.42 -23.17 -65.49
C LEU A 454 -29.13 -22.22 -64.52
N ILE A 455 -29.95 -22.76 -63.61
CA ILE A 455 -30.63 -21.95 -62.58
C ILE A 455 -29.61 -21.22 -61.71
N LYS A 456 -28.59 -21.93 -61.22
CA LYS A 456 -27.50 -21.34 -60.42
C LYS A 456 -26.74 -20.24 -61.19
N LEU A 457 -26.48 -20.46 -62.48
CA LEU A 457 -25.81 -19.48 -63.33
C LEU A 457 -26.66 -18.23 -63.53
N ASP A 458 -27.97 -18.38 -63.75
CA ASP A 458 -28.93 -17.28 -63.85
C ASP A 458 -29.03 -16.52 -62.51
N GLU A 459 -29.07 -17.22 -61.37
CA GLU A 459 -29.03 -16.62 -60.03
C GLU A 459 -27.78 -15.75 -59.82
N ALA A 460 -26.59 -16.24 -60.21
CA ALA A 460 -25.36 -15.46 -60.14
C ALA A 460 -25.33 -14.26 -61.10
N GLN A 461 -25.99 -14.35 -62.26
CA GLN A 461 -26.13 -13.19 -63.15
C GLN A 461 -27.07 -12.14 -62.54
N ILE A 462 -28.18 -12.59 -61.95
CA ILE A 462 -29.13 -11.70 -61.27
C ILE A 462 -28.49 -11.02 -60.07
N SER A 463 -27.72 -11.75 -59.24
CA SER A 463 -27.02 -11.17 -58.08
C SER A 463 -25.97 -10.14 -58.51
N LEU A 464 -25.19 -10.42 -59.57
CA LEU A 464 -24.24 -9.45 -60.14
C LEU A 464 -24.93 -8.22 -60.74
N GLN A 465 -26.08 -8.41 -61.39
CA GLN A 465 -26.85 -7.29 -61.93
C GLN A 465 -27.44 -6.45 -60.81
N LEU A 466 -27.91 -7.08 -59.73
CA LEU A 466 -28.40 -6.39 -58.54
C LEU A 466 -27.27 -5.59 -57.89
N ALA A 467 -26.11 -6.19 -57.65
CA ALA A 467 -24.94 -5.50 -57.11
C ALA A 467 -24.52 -4.30 -57.98
N ASN A 468 -24.50 -4.46 -59.31
CA ASN A 468 -24.20 -3.35 -60.22
C ASN A 468 -25.25 -2.25 -60.16
N SER A 469 -26.54 -2.61 -60.11
CA SER A 469 -27.62 -1.62 -60.03
C SER A 469 -27.55 -0.82 -58.72
N LYS A 470 -27.17 -1.46 -57.61
CA LYS A 470 -26.98 -0.81 -56.31
C LYS A 470 -25.79 0.15 -56.34
N LEU A 471 -24.67 -0.23 -56.96
CA LEU A 471 -23.51 0.64 -57.16
C LEU A 471 -23.80 1.85 -58.08
N GLU A 472 -24.68 1.69 -59.07
CA GLU A 472 -25.08 2.78 -59.97
C GLU A 472 -26.14 3.73 -59.35
N THR A 473 -26.74 3.36 -58.21
CA THR A 473 -27.76 4.22 -57.57
C THR A 473 -27.13 5.43 -56.90
N ILE A 474 -27.65 6.63 -57.22
CA ILE A 474 -27.26 7.90 -56.60
C ILE A 474 -28.49 8.47 -55.88
N PRO A 475 -28.43 8.74 -54.56
CA PRO A 475 -27.28 8.59 -53.66
C PRO A 475 -27.02 7.14 -53.24
N LEU A 476 -25.74 6.76 -53.18
CA LEU A 476 -25.26 5.42 -52.85
C LEU A 476 -25.44 5.11 -51.35
N VAL A 477 -25.91 3.89 -51.03
CA VAL A 477 -25.98 3.36 -49.66
C VAL A 477 -25.00 2.21 -49.54
N MET A 478 -23.87 2.42 -48.84
CA MET A 478 -22.80 1.41 -48.78
C MET A 478 -23.20 0.11 -48.07
N ASN A 479 -24.09 0.17 -47.08
CA ASN A 479 -24.57 -1.04 -46.40
C ASN A 479 -25.30 -1.98 -47.37
N ASP A 480 -26.24 -1.44 -48.17
CA ASP A 480 -26.95 -2.19 -49.22
C ASP A 480 -25.98 -2.77 -50.26
N VAL A 481 -24.95 -2.00 -50.62
CA VAL A 481 -23.93 -2.42 -51.59
C VAL A 481 -23.12 -3.59 -51.03
N ASN A 482 -22.65 -3.49 -49.79
CA ASN A 482 -21.86 -4.54 -49.16
C ASN A 482 -22.66 -5.85 -49.03
N GLU A 483 -23.92 -5.78 -48.62
CA GLU A 483 -24.81 -6.96 -48.57
C GLU A 483 -25.02 -7.58 -49.95
N ALA A 484 -25.29 -6.75 -50.97
CA ALA A 484 -25.46 -7.23 -52.35
C ALA A 484 -24.16 -7.82 -52.92
N MET A 485 -23.00 -7.26 -52.56
CA MET A 485 -21.69 -7.73 -52.98
C MET A 485 -21.31 -9.06 -52.33
N GLU A 486 -21.62 -9.25 -51.04
CA GLU A 486 -21.42 -10.51 -50.34
C GLU A 486 -22.28 -11.63 -50.95
N GLN A 487 -23.56 -11.35 -51.20
CA GLN A 487 -24.46 -12.29 -51.91
C GLN A 487 -23.95 -12.63 -53.32
N ALA A 488 -23.43 -11.64 -54.05
CA ALA A 488 -22.84 -11.87 -55.37
C ALA A 488 -21.56 -12.70 -55.29
N LEU A 489 -20.72 -12.49 -54.28
CA LEU A 489 -19.49 -13.24 -54.08
C LEU A 489 -19.78 -14.72 -53.80
N ASP A 490 -20.71 -15.00 -52.89
CA ASP A 490 -21.10 -16.36 -52.53
C ASP A 490 -21.70 -17.10 -53.72
N THR A 491 -22.67 -16.48 -54.40
CA THR A 491 -23.35 -17.09 -55.55
C THR A 491 -22.40 -17.35 -56.72
N VAL A 492 -21.46 -16.44 -57.00
CA VAL A 492 -20.48 -16.62 -58.10
C VAL A 492 -19.46 -17.71 -57.79
N ASN A 493 -18.96 -17.80 -56.55
CA ASN A 493 -18.04 -18.87 -56.16
C ASN A 493 -18.75 -20.24 -56.19
N ASP A 494 -19.97 -20.33 -55.65
CA ASP A 494 -20.81 -21.52 -55.72
C ASP A 494 -20.99 -22.00 -57.16
N VAL A 495 -21.33 -21.09 -58.08
CA VAL A 495 -21.50 -21.39 -59.50
C VAL A 495 -20.21 -21.89 -60.13
N TYR A 496 -19.08 -21.25 -59.83
CA TYR A 496 -17.78 -21.67 -60.35
C TYR A 496 -17.44 -23.11 -59.90
N ASP A 497 -17.66 -23.42 -58.63
CA ASP A 497 -17.40 -24.74 -58.06
C ASP A 497 -18.34 -25.81 -58.64
N VAL A 498 -19.64 -25.52 -58.76
CA VAL A 498 -20.61 -26.43 -59.38
C VAL A 498 -20.27 -26.68 -60.85
N ILE A 499 -19.92 -25.64 -61.61
CA ILE A 499 -19.51 -25.78 -63.03
C ILE A 499 -18.23 -26.61 -63.14
N SER A 500 -17.24 -26.36 -62.29
CA SER A 500 -15.99 -27.12 -62.32
C SER A 500 -16.22 -28.61 -62.03
N LYS A 501 -16.98 -28.92 -60.98
CA LYS A 501 -17.35 -30.31 -60.62
C LYS A 501 -18.15 -30.99 -61.72
N THR A 502 -19.13 -30.31 -62.32
CA THR A 502 -19.93 -30.92 -63.39
C THR A 502 -19.11 -31.17 -64.65
N ILE A 503 -18.13 -30.31 -64.97
CA ILE A 503 -17.18 -30.57 -66.05
C ILE A 503 -16.28 -31.76 -65.71
N GLU A 504 -15.75 -31.85 -64.49
CA GLU A 504 -14.94 -32.99 -64.05
C GLU A 504 -15.72 -34.31 -64.09
N MET A 505 -16.97 -34.30 -63.61
CA MET A 505 -17.87 -35.45 -63.67
C MET A 505 -18.16 -35.85 -65.12
N ALA A 506 -18.46 -34.89 -66.00
CA ALA A 506 -18.71 -35.16 -67.41
C ALA A 506 -17.48 -35.78 -68.11
N LEU A 507 -16.29 -35.23 -67.89
CA LEU A 507 -15.04 -35.76 -68.45
C LEU A 507 -14.73 -37.16 -67.90
N THR A 508 -14.99 -37.38 -66.61
CA THR A 508 -14.76 -38.69 -65.97
C THR A 508 -15.76 -39.71 -66.49
N ALA A 509 -17.04 -39.37 -66.58
CA ALA A 509 -18.08 -40.23 -67.13
C ALA A 509 -17.77 -40.64 -68.57
N GLU A 510 -17.35 -39.69 -69.42
CA GLU A 510 -16.93 -39.98 -70.79
C GLU A 510 -15.77 -40.98 -70.82
N ARG A 511 -14.74 -40.76 -69.99
CA ARG A 511 -13.58 -41.67 -69.91
C ARG A 511 -13.94 -43.06 -69.39
N VAL A 512 -14.81 -43.14 -68.39
CA VAL A 512 -15.30 -44.40 -67.82
C VAL A 512 -16.11 -45.17 -68.87
N ILE A 513 -16.99 -44.50 -69.62
CA ILE A 513 -17.73 -45.10 -70.75
C ILE A 513 -16.76 -45.57 -71.86
N GLN A 514 -15.76 -44.75 -72.22
CA GLN A 514 -14.73 -45.13 -73.19
C GLN A 514 -13.92 -46.35 -72.74
N TYR A 515 -13.56 -46.43 -71.47
CA TYR A 515 -12.89 -47.61 -70.90
C TYR A 515 -13.81 -48.83 -70.91
N GLY A 516 -15.08 -48.65 -70.51
CA GLY A 516 -16.12 -49.68 -70.52
C GLY A 516 -16.35 -50.31 -71.89
N ASN A 517 -16.08 -49.60 -72.99
CA ASN A 517 -16.19 -50.13 -74.35
C ASN A 517 -15.33 -51.39 -74.59
N ARG A 518 -14.24 -51.58 -73.84
CA ARG A 518 -13.41 -52.81 -73.92
C ARG A 518 -14.18 -54.07 -73.52
N PHE A 519 -15.14 -53.95 -72.62
CA PHE A 519 -15.88 -55.09 -72.04
C PHE A 519 -17.21 -55.38 -72.74
N ARG A 520 -17.64 -54.52 -73.69
CA ARG A 520 -18.90 -54.64 -74.43
C ARG A 520 -19.08 -55.98 -75.15
N SER A 521 -18.00 -56.52 -75.71
CA SER A 521 -18.05 -57.77 -76.48
C SER A 521 -18.19 -59.01 -75.59
N ASN A 522 -17.79 -58.91 -74.32
CA ASN A 522 -17.69 -60.06 -73.42
C ASN A 522 -18.92 -60.25 -72.53
N ASN A 523 -19.72 -59.21 -72.31
CA ASN A 523 -20.89 -59.27 -71.44
C ASN A 523 -22.06 -58.43 -71.96
N THR A 524 -23.17 -59.09 -72.29
CA THR A 524 -24.40 -58.45 -72.77
C THR A 524 -25.03 -57.52 -71.72
N PHE A 525 -24.90 -57.83 -70.43
CA PHE A 525 -25.42 -56.99 -69.34
C PHE A 525 -24.72 -55.63 -69.28
N VAL A 526 -23.38 -55.65 -69.36
CA VAL A 526 -22.54 -54.45 -69.40
C VAL A 526 -22.86 -53.57 -70.62
N HIS A 527 -23.14 -54.19 -71.76
CA HIS A 527 -23.54 -53.47 -72.96
C HIS A 527 -24.85 -52.70 -72.77
N VAL A 528 -25.86 -53.29 -72.12
CA VAL A 528 -27.16 -52.63 -71.89
C VAL A 528 -27.04 -51.47 -70.90
N GLU A 529 -26.33 -51.65 -69.78
CA GLU A 529 -26.17 -50.58 -68.79
C GLU A 529 -25.26 -49.44 -69.29
N LEU A 530 -24.22 -49.74 -70.09
CA LEU A 530 -23.43 -48.68 -70.74
C LEU A 530 -24.23 -47.91 -71.80
N LEU A 531 -25.16 -48.56 -72.52
CA LEU A 531 -26.07 -47.84 -73.41
C LEU A 531 -27.00 -46.91 -72.63
N ARG A 532 -27.50 -47.37 -71.48
CA ARG A 532 -28.29 -46.54 -70.57
C ARG A 532 -27.50 -45.37 -70.03
N ALA A 533 -26.25 -45.58 -69.63
CA ALA A 533 -25.35 -44.51 -69.21
C ALA A 533 -25.08 -43.50 -70.35
N GLU A 534 -24.93 -43.95 -71.60
CA GLU A 534 -24.81 -43.05 -72.76
C GLU A 534 -26.08 -42.22 -73.01
N GLU A 535 -27.27 -42.82 -72.85
CA GLU A 535 -28.54 -42.11 -72.98
C GLU A 535 -28.69 -41.04 -71.90
N ILE A 536 -28.39 -41.37 -70.65
CA ILE A 536 -28.44 -40.44 -69.50
C ILE A 536 -27.38 -39.34 -69.66
N PHE A 537 -26.19 -39.67 -70.17
CA PHE A 537 -25.15 -38.70 -70.50
C PHE A 537 -25.62 -37.70 -71.57
N ARG A 538 -26.39 -38.16 -72.56
CA ARG A 538 -27.02 -37.28 -73.58
C ARG A 538 -28.17 -36.45 -73.03
N LEU A 539 -28.81 -36.88 -71.95
CA LEU A 539 -29.79 -36.11 -71.18
C LEU A 539 -29.14 -35.14 -70.18
N TYR A 540 -27.81 -34.99 -70.22
CA TYR A 540 -27.01 -34.06 -69.42
C TYR A 540 -26.95 -34.39 -67.92
N GLN A 541 -27.39 -35.57 -67.50
CA GLN A 541 -27.29 -36.04 -66.11
C GLN A 541 -25.96 -36.76 -65.89
N TYR A 542 -24.87 -35.99 -65.80
CA TYR A 542 -23.50 -36.53 -65.74
C TYR A 542 -23.20 -37.35 -64.48
N GLU A 543 -23.78 -36.98 -63.34
CA GLU A 543 -23.61 -37.67 -62.07
C GLU A 543 -24.23 -39.09 -62.12
N GLU A 544 -25.50 -39.18 -62.52
CA GLU A 544 -26.19 -40.47 -62.70
C GLU A 544 -25.51 -41.34 -63.76
N ALA A 545 -25.05 -40.74 -64.87
CA ALA A 545 -24.32 -41.47 -65.91
C ALA A 545 -22.98 -42.03 -65.39
N LEU A 546 -22.27 -41.27 -64.56
CA LEU A 546 -21.02 -41.68 -63.93
C LEU A 546 -21.26 -42.83 -62.95
N GLU A 547 -22.28 -42.74 -62.09
CA GLU A 547 -22.61 -43.80 -61.12
C GLU A 547 -22.96 -45.12 -61.80
N ILE A 548 -23.81 -45.09 -62.83
CA ILE A 548 -24.18 -46.31 -63.58
C ILE A 548 -22.96 -46.91 -64.27
N ALA A 549 -22.14 -46.07 -64.91
CA ALA A 549 -20.94 -46.54 -65.59
C ALA A 549 -19.89 -47.09 -64.61
N LEU A 550 -19.76 -46.50 -63.42
CA LEU A 550 -18.85 -46.97 -62.38
C LEU A 550 -19.31 -48.29 -61.78
N ASN A 551 -20.57 -48.41 -61.35
CA ASN A 551 -21.10 -49.63 -60.74
C ASN A 551 -20.88 -50.85 -61.65
N VAL A 552 -21.14 -50.69 -62.96
CA VAL A 552 -21.00 -51.77 -63.94
C VAL A 552 -19.54 -52.19 -64.13
N ILE A 553 -18.59 -51.26 -64.06
CA ILE A 553 -17.17 -51.56 -64.29
C ILE A 553 -16.49 -52.01 -62.98
N GLU A 554 -16.90 -51.50 -61.82
CA GLU A 554 -16.42 -51.94 -60.51
C GLU A 554 -16.81 -53.39 -60.19
N ASP A 555 -17.98 -53.85 -60.65
CA ASP A 555 -18.39 -55.25 -60.57
C ASP A 555 -17.45 -56.21 -61.32
N LEU A 556 -16.71 -55.70 -62.32
CA LEU A 556 -15.76 -56.48 -63.12
C LEU A 556 -14.31 -56.31 -62.65
N GLU A 557 -13.90 -55.09 -62.32
CA GLU A 557 -12.60 -54.76 -61.76
C GLU A 557 -12.74 -53.74 -60.62
N PRO A 558 -12.38 -54.08 -59.37
CA PRO A 558 -12.33 -53.09 -58.30
C PRO A 558 -11.20 -52.06 -58.55
N GLN A 559 -11.41 -50.80 -58.14
CA GLN A 559 -10.47 -49.65 -58.23
C GLN A 559 -10.23 -49.07 -59.64
N VAL A 560 -11.29 -48.88 -60.43
CA VAL A 560 -11.22 -48.35 -61.80
C VAL A 560 -10.90 -46.85 -61.85
N LEU A 561 -11.41 -46.06 -60.90
CA LEU A 561 -11.20 -44.61 -60.82
C LEU A 561 -9.71 -44.23 -60.70
N GLU A 562 -8.95 -44.94 -59.85
CA GLU A 562 -7.52 -44.68 -59.66
C GLU A 562 -6.68 -45.00 -60.91
N LYS A 563 -7.04 -46.06 -61.64
CA LYS A 563 -6.35 -46.44 -62.89
C LYS A 563 -6.61 -45.46 -64.03
N ILE A 564 -7.83 -44.93 -64.15
CA ILE A 564 -8.19 -43.95 -65.18
C ILE A 564 -7.49 -42.61 -64.93
N ASN A 565 -7.44 -42.16 -63.67
CA ASN A 565 -6.73 -40.93 -63.30
C ASN A 565 -5.21 -41.07 -63.53
N ASN A 566 -4.60 -42.22 -63.21
CA ASN A 566 -3.17 -42.46 -63.49
C ASN A 566 -2.84 -42.49 -64.99
N TYR A 567 -3.72 -43.04 -65.83
CA TYR A 567 -3.54 -43.04 -67.30
C TYR A 567 -3.50 -41.63 -67.91
N THR A 568 -4.06 -40.63 -67.21
CA THR A 568 -4.12 -39.24 -67.69
C THR A 568 -2.90 -38.41 -67.31
N LEU A 569 -2.16 -38.74 -66.24
CA LEU A 569 -0.91 -38.05 -65.89
C LEU A 569 0.26 -38.41 -66.83
N GLU A 570 0.21 -39.56 -67.52
CA GLU A 570 1.25 -39.97 -68.48
C GLU A 570 1.06 -39.37 -69.89
N LYS A 571 -0.06 -38.68 -70.17
CA LYS A 571 -0.39 -38.14 -71.50
C LYS A 571 -0.65 -36.63 -71.56
N VAL A 572 -0.41 -35.91 -70.46
CA VAL A 572 -0.23 -34.45 -70.45
C VAL A 572 1.26 -34.17 -70.44
#